data_AF-A0AAV5SKJ4-F1
#
_entry.id   AF-A0AAV5SKJ4-F1
#
_cell.length_a   1.000
_cell.length_b   1.000
_cell.length_c   1.000
_cell.angle_alpha   90.00
_cell.angle_beta   90.00
_cell.angle_gamma   90.00
#
_symmetry.space_group_name_H-M   'P 1'
#
loop_
_entity.id
_entity.type
_entity.pdbx_description
1 polymer ?
#
loop_
_entity_poly.entity_id
_entity_poly.type
_entity_poly.pdbx_seq_one_letter_code
_entity_poly.pdbx_strand_id
1 'polypeptide(L)'
;DAMRPQLLLLAAHLFLSARSSLDESALFVRVLAPAHLAYTYEIIPARFGPPLDAYRHTAWGVRLLAATIEESCNGLADDATGYVVIMPRGECSFVEKVAHAAAAGARFALVTEVNSSSSATISMSRGEVDADIHIPSAYMAGTSGSRLHRFLSFSNEPVLVDIPINATDVGILLDKAPWEIW
;
A
#
# COMPACT_ATOMS: atom_id res chain seq x y z
N ASP A 1 23.34 -21.62 53.57
CA ASP A 1 23.72 -20.42 52.82
C ASP A 1 23.39 -20.56 51.36
N ALA A 2 22.30 -19.89 50.98
CA ALA A 2 21.71 -19.91 49.65
C ALA A 2 21.93 -18.56 48.97
N MET A 3 22.65 -18.57 47.84
CA MET A 3 22.88 -17.43 46.94
C MET A 3 23.38 -18.09 45.65
N ARG A 4 22.82 -17.97 44.44
CA ARG A 4 21.81 -17.08 43.86
C ARG A 4 21.46 -17.68 42.47
N PRO A 5 20.22 -18.12 42.16
CA PRO A 5 19.84 -18.54 40.81
C PRO A 5 19.33 -17.36 39.94
N GLN A 6 19.65 -16.12 40.30
CA GLN A 6 19.03 -14.92 39.71
C GLN A 6 19.73 -14.37 38.47
N LEU A 7 20.91 -14.89 38.06
CA LEU A 7 21.64 -14.30 36.93
C LEU A 7 21.27 -14.85 35.55
N LEU A 8 20.61 -16.01 35.45
CA LEU A 8 20.24 -16.62 34.17
C LEU A 8 18.87 -16.17 33.63
N LEU A 9 17.99 -15.61 34.47
CA LEU A 9 16.67 -15.11 34.04
C LEU A 9 16.72 -13.71 33.39
N LEU A 10 17.76 -12.91 33.61
CA LEU A 10 17.84 -11.58 33.00
C LEU A 10 18.19 -11.60 31.51
N ALA A 11 18.85 -12.65 31.00
CA ALA A 11 19.19 -12.73 29.57
C ALA A 11 18.00 -13.14 28.69
N ALA A 12 17.01 -13.88 29.23
CA ALA A 12 15.82 -14.27 28.50
C ALA A 12 14.76 -13.14 28.40
N HIS A 13 14.84 -12.11 29.24
CA HIS A 13 13.97 -10.94 29.15
C HIS A 13 14.52 -9.82 28.26
N LEU A 14 15.78 -9.90 27.85
CA LEU A 14 16.41 -8.92 26.97
C LEU A 14 16.37 -9.28 25.48
N PHE A 15 15.85 -10.46 25.12
CA PHE A 15 15.62 -10.84 23.72
C PHE A 15 14.16 -10.66 23.25
N LEU A 16 13.25 -10.16 24.10
CA LEU A 16 11.83 -10.00 23.74
C LEU A 16 11.41 -8.54 23.47
N SER A 17 12.33 -7.57 23.53
CA SER A 17 11.99 -6.14 23.43
C SER A 17 12.15 -5.53 22.03
N ALA A 18 12.41 -6.32 20.98
CA ALA A 18 12.51 -5.81 19.61
C ALA A 18 11.32 -6.21 18.72
N ARG A 19 10.15 -6.50 19.28
CA ARG A 19 8.91 -6.28 18.51
C ARG A 19 8.65 -4.78 18.52
N SER A 20 9.18 -4.08 17.52
CA SER A 20 8.61 -2.80 17.13
C SER A 20 7.09 -2.97 17.12
N SER A 21 6.38 -2.18 17.92
CA SER A 21 4.93 -2.21 18.01
C SER A 21 4.36 -1.82 16.66
N LEU A 22 4.24 -2.79 15.76
CA LEU A 22 3.43 -2.64 14.57
C LEU A 22 2.03 -2.35 15.08
N ASP A 23 1.50 -1.18 14.73
CA ASP A 23 0.10 -0.88 14.94
C ASP A 23 -0.71 -1.99 14.25
N GLU A 24 -1.52 -2.74 15.01
CA GLU A 24 -2.32 -3.83 14.46
C GLU A 24 -3.34 -3.34 13.41
N SER A 25 -3.59 -2.02 13.39
CA SER A 25 -4.41 -1.34 12.39
C SER A 25 -3.65 -0.89 11.14
N ALA A 26 -2.32 -1.02 11.10
CA ALA A 26 -1.54 -0.72 9.92
C ALA A 26 -1.93 -1.65 8.76
N LEU A 27 -2.10 -1.04 7.57
CA LEU A 27 -2.49 -1.74 6.35
C LEU A 27 -1.36 -1.72 5.33
N PHE A 28 -1.32 -2.78 4.54
CA PHE A 28 -0.24 -3.03 3.60
C PHE A 28 -0.76 -3.54 2.26
N VAL A 29 0.10 -3.40 1.25
CA VAL A 29 0.07 -4.16 0.00
C VAL A 29 1.18 -5.19 0.05
N ARG A 30 0.87 -6.47 -0.15
CA ARG A 30 1.89 -7.49 -0.38
C ARG A 30 1.98 -7.74 -1.87
N VAL A 31 3.17 -7.57 -2.44
CA VAL A 31 3.43 -8.04 -3.80
C VAL A 31 3.73 -9.53 -3.73
N LEU A 32 2.98 -10.31 -4.52
CA LEU A 32 3.11 -11.76 -4.64
C LEU A 32 4.08 -12.15 -5.78
N ALA A 33 4.12 -11.32 -6.82
CA ALA A 33 5.02 -11.46 -7.96
C ALA A 33 5.26 -10.09 -8.62
N PRO A 34 6.41 -9.86 -9.25
CA PRO A 34 7.54 -10.79 -9.36
C PRO A 34 8.38 -10.85 -8.07
N ALA A 35 9.16 -11.92 -7.91
CA ALA A 35 9.89 -12.21 -6.66
C ALA A 35 10.83 -11.07 -6.22
N HIS A 36 11.44 -10.36 -7.17
CA HIS A 36 12.35 -9.24 -6.87
C HIS A 36 11.62 -7.96 -6.41
N LEU A 37 10.29 -7.95 -6.44
CA LEU A 37 9.42 -6.90 -5.87
C LEU A 37 8.54 -7.44 -4.74
N ALA A 38 8.69 -8.71 -4.34
CA ALA A 38 7.78 -9.41 -3.44
C ALA A 38 7.97 -9.00 -1.96
N TYR A 39 7.70 -7.74 -1.67
CA TYR A 39 7.76 -7.12 -0.35
C TYR A 39 6.38 -6.71 0.12
N THR A 40 6.31 -6.32 1.39
CA THR A 40 5.15 -5.67 2.00
C THR A 40 5.37 -4.15 2.06
N TYR A 41 4.40 -3.41 1.56
CA TYR A 41 4.43 -1.96 1.42
C TYR A 41 3.33 -1.34 2.25
N GLU A 42 3.68 -0.44 3.17
CA GLU A 42 2.70 0.25 4.00
C GLU A 42 1.83 1.21 3.18
N ILE A 43 0.54 1.26 3.51
CA ILE A 43 -0.43 2.16 2.90
C ILE A 43 -1.27 2.88 3.94
N ILE A 44 -1.60 4.13 3.64
CA ILE A 44 -2.46 4.96 4.47
C ILE A 44 -3.85 5.04 3.83
N PRO A 45 -4.89 4.50 4.48
CA PRO A 45 -6.25 4.54 3.93
C PRO A 45 -6.73 5.96 3.65
N ALA A 46 -7.50 6.13 2.58
CA ALA A 46 -8.19 7.38 2.34
C ALA A 46 -9.29 7.62 3.38
N ARG A 47 -9.53 8.88 3.73
CA ARG A 47 -10.63 9.29 4.64
C ARG A 47 -11.96 9.49 3.90
N PHE A 48 -12.15 8.78 2.78
CA PHE A 48 -13.34 8.84 1.94
C PHE A 48 -13.50 7.52 1.17
N GLY A 49 -14.70 7.31 0.63
CA GLY A 49 -15.04 6.04 -0.03
C GLY A 49 -15.28 4.92 0.98
N PRO A 50 -15.39 3.67 0.50
CA PRO A 50 -15.58 2.52 1.36
C PRO A 50 -14.39 2.28 2.31
N PRO A 51 -14.62 1.88 3.57
CA PRO A 51 -13.56 1.54 4.50
C PRO A 51 -12.79 0.31 4.06
N LEU A 52 -11.46 0.32 4.19
CA LEU A 52 -10.59 -0.76 3.72
C LEU A 52 -10.78 -2.09 4.47
N ASP A 53 -11.20 -2.05 5.74
CA ASP A 53 -11.38 -3.26 6.56
C ASP A 53 -12.42 -4.22 5.99
N ALA A 54 -13.44 -3.70 5.30
CA ALA A 54 -14.46 -4.50 4.64
C ALA A 54 -13.93 -5.25 3.38
N TYR A 55 -12.73 -4.91 2.91
CA TYR A 55 -12.14 -5.42 1.68
C TYR A 55 -10.94 -6.35 1.90
N ARG A 56 -10.65 -6.74 3.15
CA ARG A 56 -9.54 -7.66 3.45
C ARG A 56 -9.62 -8.95 2.62
N HIS A 57 -8.49 -9.32 2.01
CA HIS A 57 -8.36 -10.47 1.10
C HIS A 57 -9.28 -10.47 -0.13
N THR A 58 -9.94 -9.36 -0.43
CA THR A 58 -10.79 -9.28 -1.61
C THR A 58 -9.96 -9.15 -2.88
N ALA A 59 -8.72 -8.66 -2.81
CA ALA A 59 -7.83 -8.51 -3.96
C ALA A 59 -6.55 -9.36 -3.87
N TRP A 60 -6.67 -10.64 -3.51
CA TRP A 60 -5.56 -11.59 -3.61
C TRP A 60 -5.29 -11.97 -5.07
N GLY A 61 -4.02 -11.94 -5.49
CA GLY A 61 -3.60 -12.32 -6.84
C GLY A 61 -4.02 -11.32 -7.92
N VAL A 62 -4.41 -10.10 -7.54
CA VAL A 62 -4.90 -9.07 -8.47
C VAL A 62 -3.73 -8.38 -9.14
N ARG A 63 -3.87 -8.04 -10.43
CA ARG A 63 -2.85 -7.28 -11.16
C ARG A 63 -2.85 -5.81 -10.75
N LEU A 64 -1.66 -5.26 -10.57
CA LEU A 64 -1.42 -3.84 -10.40
C LEU A 64 -1.16 -3.19 -11.77
N LEU A 65 -1.87 -2.11 -12.08
CA LEU A 65 -1.68 -1.31 -13.29
C LEU A 65 -1.19 0.09 -12.93
N ALA A 66 -0.22 0.62 -13.67
CA ALA A 66 0.21 2.00 -13.52
C ALA A 66 -0.57 2.89 -14.49
N ALA A 67 -1.16 3.96 -13.96
CA ALA A 67 -1.71 5.04 -14.77
C ALA A 67 -0.74 6.22 -14.83
N THR A 68 -0.79 6.98 -15.91
CA THR A 68 -0.11 8.26 -16.07
C THR A 68 -0.82 9.38 -15.30
N ILE A 69 -0.17 10.54 -15.18
CA ILE A 69 -0.78 11.74 -14.59
C ILE A 69 -2.02 12.14 -15.39
N GLU A 70 -1.93 12.11 -16.72
CA GLU A 70 -3.02 12.47 -17.62
C GLU A 70 -4.22 11.54 -17.46
N GLU A 71 -4.00 10.21 -17.48
CA GLU A 71 -5.07 9.23 -17.26
C GLU A 71 -5.72 9.38 -15.88
N SER A 72 -4.91 9.65 -14.86
CA SER A 72 -5.40 9.80 -13.49
C SER A 72 -6.32 11.01 -13.31
N CYS A 73 -6.23 12.03 -14.16
CA CYS A 73 -7.01 13.27 -14.03
C CYS A 73 -8.04 13.48 -15.14
N ASN A 74 -7.93 12.78 -16.26
CA ASN A 74 -8.83 12.92 -17.41
C ASN A 74 -9.59 11.61 -17.73
N GLY A 75 -9.32 10.53 -17.00
CA GLY A 75 -9.91 9.21 -17.23
C GLY A 75 -8.88 8.21 -17.78
N LEU A 76 -8.96 6.97 -17.31
CA LEU A 76 -8.12 5.88 -17.79
C LEU A 76 -8.56 5.48 -19.19
N ALA A 77 -7.59 5.31 -20.10
CA ALA A 77 -7.86 4.87 -21.47
C ALA A 77 -8.18 3.37 -21.54
N ASP A 78 -7.54 2.59 -20.68
CA ASP A 78 -7.67 1.14 -20.62
C ASP A 78 -8.72 0.69 -19.59
N ASP A 79 -9.33 -0.47 -19.85
CA ASP A 79 -10.23 -1.15 -18.91
C ASP A 79 -9.44 -1.62 -17.67
N ALA A 80 -9.82 -1.10 -16.51
CA ALA A 80 -9.23 -1.44 -15.22
C ALA A 80 -10.07 -2.48 -14.45
N THR A 81 -11.07 -3.10 -15.10
CA THR A 81 -12.02 -4.03 -14.46
C THR A 81 -11.31 -5.11 -13.65
N GLY A 82 -11.53 -5.07 -12.33
CA GLY A 82 -11.00 -6.05 -11.39
C GLY A 82 -9.53 -5.86 -11.00
N TYR A 83 -8.85 -4.84 -11.51
CA TYR A 83 -7.45 -4.53 -11.20
C TYR A 83 -7.29 -3.52 -10.07
N VAL A 84 -6.07 -3.45 -9.53
CA VAL A 84 -5.64 -2.34 -8.67
C VAL A 84 -4.91 -1.32 -9.54
N VAL A 85 -5.24 -0.04 -9.43
CA VAL A 85 -4.58 1.02 -10.20
C VAL A 85 -3.69 1.84 -9.27
N ILE A 86 -2.39 1.94 -9.59
CA ILE A 86 -1.46 2.87 -8.96
C ILE A 86 -1.34 4.14 -9.79
N MET A 87 -1.65 5.28 -9.17
CA MET A 87 -1.77 6.59 -9.79
C MET A 87 -0.79 7.60 -9.17
N PRO A 88 -0.13 8.44 -9.98
CA PRO A 88 0.66 9.55 -9.47
C PRO A 88 -0.20 10.63 -8.81
N ARG A 89 0.31 11.18 -7.70
CA ARG A 89 -0.17 12.43 -7.09
C ARG A 89 0.18 13.62 -7.99
N GLY A 90 -0.67 14.65 -7.97
CA GLY A 90 -0.51 15.89 -8.75
C GLY A 90 -1.69 16.17 -9.68
N GLU A 91 -1.71 17.36 -10.26
CA GLU A 91 -2.66 17.91 -11.27
C GLU A 91 -4.15 18.01 -10.88
N CYS A 92 -4.70 17.02 -10.19
CA CYS A 92 -6.10 16.96 -9.75
C CYS A 92 -6.22 16.39 -8.33
N SER A 93 -7.41 16.47 -7.74
CA SER A 93 -7.69 16.00 -6.38
C SER A 93 -7.61 14.48 -6.25
N PHE A 94 -7.43 13.99 -5.03
CA PHE A 94 -7.49 12.54 -4.75
C PHE A 94 -8.83 11.92 -5.09
N VAL A 95 -9.93 12.66 -4.86
CA VAL A 95 -11.28 12.17 -5.16
C VAL A 95 -11.48 12.02 -6.66
N GLU A 96 -11.05 12.99 -7.48
CA GLU A 96 -11.12 12.88 -8.94
C GLU A 96 -10.35 11.65 -9.46
N LYS A 97 -9.12 11.43 -8.96
CA LYS A 97 -8.32 10.24 -9.32
C LYS A 97 -9.04 8.94 -9.04
N VAL A 98 -9.58 8.81 -7.83
CA VAL A 98 -10.28 7.59 -7.42
C VAL A 98 -11.59 7.41 -8.19
N ALA A 99 -12.29 8.51 -8.51
CA ALA A 99 -13.50 8.47 -9.33
C ALA A 99 -13.20 7.97 -10.76
N HIS A 100 -12.11 8.43 -11.38
CA HIS A 100 -11.69 7.96 -12.70
C HIS A 100 -11.29 6.48 -12.69
N ALA A 101 -10.57 6.03 -11.67
CA ALA A 101 -10.26 4.61 -11.51
C ALA A 101 -11.53 3.76 -11.33
N ALA A 102 -12.46 4.23 -10.49
CA ALA A 102 -13.74 3.55 -10.27
C ALA A 102 -14.58 3.46 -11.56
N ALA A 103 -14.65 4.55 -12.34
CA ALA A 103 -15.34 4.59 -13.62
C ALA A 103 -14.73 3.62 -14.66
N ALA A 104 -13.43 3.34 -14.57
CA ALA A 104 -12.73 2.36 -15.39
C ALA A 104 -12.87 0.91 -14.88
N GLY A 105 -13.65 0.66 -13.83
CA GLY A 105 -13.89 -0.66 -13.26
C GLY A 105 -12.83 -1.15 -12.27
N ALA A 106 -11.89 -0.27 -11.87
CA ALA A 106 -10.87 -0.64 -10.89
C ALA A 106 -11.52 -1.14 -9.60
N ARG A 107 -10.89 -2.10 -8.95
CA ARG A 107 -11.35 -2.62 -7.66
C ARG A 107 -10.73 -1.88 -6.47
N PHE A 108 -9.57 -1.27 -6.67
CA PHE A 108 -8.83 -0.54 -5.66
C PHE A 108 -7.98 0.55 -6.32
N ALA A 109 -7.94 1.73 -5.71
CA ALA A 109 -7.09 2.84 -6.16
C ALA A 109 -5.96 3.12 -5.17
N LEU A 110 -4.73 3.13 -5.65
CA LEU A 110 -3.54 3.45 -4.89
C LEU A 110 -2.93 4.75 -5.42
N VAL A 111 -2.74 5.76 -4.58
CA VAL A 111 -2.09 7.01 -4.98
C VAL A 111 -0.67 7.08 -4.41
N THR A 112 0.29 7.57 -5.19
CA THR A 112 1.67 7.75 -4.72
C THR A 112 2.36 8.95 -5.34
N GLU A 113 3.42 9.42 -4.71
CA GLU A 113 4.37 10.32 -5.36
C GLU A 113 5.24 9.54 -6.35
N VAL A 114 5.34 10.03 -7.58
CA VAL A 114 6.26 9.50 -8.59
C VAL A 114 7.54 10.33 -8.64
N ASN A 115 8.67 9.69 -8.96
CA ASN A 115 10.00 10.31 -8.94
C ASN A 115 10.41 10.91 -7.58
N SER A 116 9.84 10.41 -6.49
CA SER A 116 10.14 10.83 -5.13
C SER A 116 10.84 9.71 -4.37
N SER A 117 11.85 10.07 -3.57
CA SER A 117 12.45 9.16 -2.58
C SER A 117 12.00 9.51 -1.15
N SER A 118 10.88 10.22 -1.02
CA SER A 118 10.33 10.63 0.27
C SER A 118 9.50 9.52 0.90
N SER A 119 9.78 9.22 2.17
CA SER A 119 8.95 8.33 3.00
C SER A 119 7.74 9.06 3.60
N ALA A 120 7.51 10.33 3.23
CA ALA A 120 6.40 11.11 3.74
C ALA A 120 5.05 10.48 3.34
N THR A 121 4.25 10.19 4.36
CA THR A 121 2.86 9.75 4.21
C THR A 121 1.93 10.94 4.07
N ILE A 122 0.93 10.83 3.20
CA ILE A 122 -0.11 11.85 3.01
C ILE A 122 -1.46 11.26 3.38
N SER A 123 -2.24 12.01 4.16
CA SER A 123 -3.63 11.67 4.43
C SER A 123 -4.50 12.18 3.28
N MET A 124 -5.12 11.27 2.54
CA MET A 124 -6.07 11.61 1.48
C MET A 124 -7.42 12.01 2.10
N SER A 125 -7.87 13.24 1.86
CA SER A 125 -9.17 13.77 2.31
C SER A 125 -10.12 13.99 1.13
N ARG A 126 -11.44 13.99 1.41
CA ARG A 126 -12.49 14.08 0.37
C ARG A 126 -12.45 15.41 -0.41
N GLY A 127 -11.89 16.48 0.17
CA GLY A 127 -11.99 17.81 -0.42
C GLY A 127 -13.45 18.23 -0.61
N GLU A 128 -13.71 19.03 -1.64
CA GLU A 128 -15.04 19.59 -1.95
C GLU A 128 -15.76 18.90 -3.13
N VAL A 129 -15.08 17.98 -3.83
CA VAL A 129 -15.62 17.32 -5.01
C VAL A 129 -16.66 16.26 -4.60
N ASP A 130 -17.90 16.41 -5.10
CA ASP A 130 -18.94 15.40 -4.94
C ASP A 130 -18.88 14.38 -6.08
N ALA A 131 -18.10 13.32 -5.86
CA ALA A 131 -17.99 12.19 -6.77
C ALA A 131 -18.50 10.90 -6.13
N ASP A 132 -19.06 10.02 -6.95
CA ASP A 132 -19.40 8.65 -6.55
C ASP A 132 -18.11 7.83 -6.40
N ILE A 133 -17.69 7.64 -5.16
CA ILE A 133 -16.52 6.83 -4.80
C ILE A 133 -17.02 5.55 -4.14
N HIS A 134 -17.06 4.48 -4.93
CA HIS A 134 -17.53 3.16 -4.49
C HIS A 134 -16.41 2.10 -4.41
N ILE A 135 -15.14 2.50 -4.60
CA ILE A 135 -13.97 1.63 -4.49
C ILE A 135 -13.07 2.07 -3.32
N PRO A 136 -12.45 1.14 -2.58
CA PRO A 136 -11.46 1.49 -1.57
C PRO A 136 -10.23 2.16 -2.19
N SER A 137 -9.61 3.06 -1.43
CA SER A 137 -8.39 3.73 -1.86
C SER A 137 -7.42 4.03 -0.73
N ALA A 138 -6.13 4.13 -1.07
CA ALA A 138 -5.08 4.43 -0.11
C ALA A 138 -3.90 5.18 -0.76
N TYR A 139 -3.04 5.72 0.09
CA TYR A 139 -1.80 6.36 -0.29
C TYR A 139 -0.59 5.46 0.03
N MET A 140 0.36 5.35 -0.89
CA MET A 140 1.68 4.73 -0.67
C MET A 140 2.76 5.80 -0.74
N ALA A 141 3.69 5.79 0.22
CA ALA A 141 4.82 6.72 0.24
C ALA A 141 5.68 6.62 -1.03
N GLY A 142 6.31 7.73 -1.41
CA GLY A 142 7.06 7.85 -2.66
C GLY A 142 8.23 6.88 -2.75
N THR A 143 8.94 6.63 -1.63
CA THR A 143 10.06 5.66 -1.53
C THR A 143 9.76 4.33 -2.21
N SER A 144 8.58 3.78 -1.95
CA SER A 144 8.12 2.52 -2.54
C SER A 144 7.24 2.71 -3.77
N GLY A 145 6.28 3.63 -3.73
CA GLY A 145 5.34 3.78 -4.83
C GLY A 145 5.98 4.28 -6.12
N SER A 146 7.01 5.14 -6.04
CA SER A 146 7.80 5.52 -7.22
C SER A 146 8.50 4.33 -7.88
N ARG A 147 8.91 3.31 -7.10
CA ARG A 147 9.59 2.13 -7.63
C ARG A 147 8.62 1.18 -8.32
N LEU A 148 7.48 0.89 -7.66
CA LEU A 148 6.43 0.06 -8.27
C LEU A 148 5.87 0.72 -9.53
N HIS A 149 5.55 2.01 -9.47
CA HIS A 149 5.03 2.77 -10.61
C HIS A 149 6.04 2.78 -11.77
N ARG A 150 7.32 3.07 -11.49
CA ARG A 150 8.37 3.04 -12.51
C ARG A 150 8.55 1.65 -13.12
N PHE A 151 8.55 0.59 -12.31
CA PHE A 151 8.67 -0.76 -12.83
C PHE A 151 7.54 -1.08 -13.80
N LEU A 152 6.29 -0.83 -13.40
CA LEU A 152 5.11 -1.04 -14.25
C LEU A 152 5.13 -0.20 -15.53
N SER A 153 5.74 0.99 -15.50
CA SER A 153 5.82 1.88 -16.67
C SER A 153 6.84 1.41 -17.71
N PHE A 154 7.84 0.60 -17.33
CA PHE A 154 8.95 0.20 -18.20
C PHE A 154 9.10 -1.32 -18.37
N SER A 155 8.26 -2.12 -17.70
CA SER A 155 8.26 -3.57 -17.75
C SER A 155 6.89 -4.09 -18.14
N ASN A 156 6.86 -5.17 -18.92
CA ASN A 156 5.64 -5.92 -19.22
C ASN A 156 5.40 -7.07 -18.23
N GLU A 157 6.28 -7.26 -17.25
CA GLU A 157 6.12 -8.30 -16.24
C GLU A 157 4.98 -7.92 -15.27
N PRO A 158 3.98 -8.80 -15.08
CA PRO A 158 2.83 -8.48 -14.25
C PRO A 158 3.22 -8.41 -12.78
N VAL A 159 2.78 -7.36 -12.10
CA VAL A 159 2.84 -7.26 -10.64
C VAL A 159 1.52 -7.78 -10.08
N LEU A 160 1.58 -8.85 -9.29
CA LEU A 160 0.43 -9.44 -8.61
C LEU A 160 0.47 -9.03 -7.14
N VAL A 161 -0.67 -8.61 -6.59
CA VAL A 161 -0.77 -8.11 -5.22
C VAL A 161 -1.82 -8.83 -4.40
N ASP A 162 -1.70 -8.71 -3.08
CA ASP A 162 -2.72 -8.98 -2.07
C ASP A 162 -2.91 -7.70 -1.25
N ILE A 163 -4.14 -7.15 -1.26
CA ILE A 163 -4.48 -5.84 -0.70
C ILE A 163 -5.97 -5.73 -0.35
N PRO A 164 -6.34 -5.01 0.73
CA PRO A 164 -5.48 -4.66 1.86
C PRO A 164 -5.23 -5.89 2.75
N ILE A 165 -4.05 -5.93 3.37
CA ILE A 165 -3.71 -6.89 4.44
C ILE A 165 -3.24 -6.11 5.67
N ASN A 166 -3.33 -6.70 6.86
CA ASN A 166 -2.79 -6.09 8.07
C ASN A 166 -1.54 -6.83 8.61
N ALA A 167 -0.94 -6.29 9.66
CA ALA A 167 0.24 -6.88 10.30
C ALA A 167 0.00 -8.29 10.90
N THR A 168 -1.25 -8.64 11.23
CA THR A 168 -1.58 -9.97 11.78
C THR A 168 -1.79 -11.02 10.70
N ASP A 169 -2.25 -10.62 9.50
CA ASP A 169 -2.38 -11.48 8.30
C ASP A 169 -1.02 -11.97 7.77
N VAL A 170 0.04 -11.19 7.99
CA VAL A 170 1.38 -11.43 7.43
C VAL A 170 2.28 -12.32 8.30
N GLY A 171 1.77 -12.88 9.41
CA GLY A 171 2.47 -13.93 10.16
C GLY A 171 3.97 -13.67 10.34
N ILE A 172 4.34 -12.53 10.94
CA ILE A 172 5.71 -12.21 11.43
C ILE A 172 6.81 -12.07 10.34
N LEU A 173 6.54 -12.30 9.05
CA LEU A 173 7.50 -11.95 7.98
C LEU A 173 6.97 -10.80 7.13
N LEU A 174 6.96 -9.59 7.70
CA LEU A 174 6.98 -8.37 6.88
C LEU A 174 8.34 -8.36 6.16
N ASP A 175 8.39 -8.91 4.94
CA ASP A 175 9.54 -8.76 4.07
C ASP A 175 9.53 -7.30 3.59
N LYS A 176 10.30 -6.47 4.28
CA LYS A 176 10.28 -5.04 4.05
C LYS A 176 11.18 -4.72 2.87
N ALA A 177 10.72 -3.81 2.03
CA ALA A 177 11.50 -3.44 0.87
C ALA A 177 12.84 -2.82 1.31
N PRO A 178 13.98 -3.22 0.70
CA PRO A 178 15.31 -2.88 1.18
C PRO A 178 15.68 -1.39 1.06
N TRP A 179 14.79 -0.59 0.47
CA TRP A 179 14.94 0.85 0.27
C TRP A 179 14.12 1.71 1.23
N GLU A 180 13.32 1.12 2.11
CA GLU A 180 12.69 1.86 3.20
C GLU A 180 13.73 2.07 4.32
N ILE A 181 13.97 3.34 4.66
CA ILE A 181 14.86 3.73 5.76
C ILE A 181 14.10 3.68 7.09
N TRP A 182 14.68 2.99 8.08
CA TRP A 182 14.11 2.82 9.43
C TRP A 182 14.69 3.84 10.40
#